data_AF-A0A7Y8JGF4-F1
#
_entry.id   AF-A0A7Y8JGF4-F1
#
_cell.length_a   1.000
_cell.length_b   1.000
_cell.length_c   1.000
_cell.angle_alpha   90.00
_cell.angle_beta   90.00
_cell.angle_gamma   90.00
#
_symmetry.space_group_name_H-M   'P 1'
#
loop_
_entity.id
_entity.type
_entity.pdbx_description
1 polymer ?
#
loop_
_entity_poly.entity_id
_entity_poly.type
_entity_poly.pdbx_seq_one_letter_code
_entity_poly.pdbx_strand_id
1 'polypeptide(L)'
;MDELGQIKAGSVSRETPTWRWVTDRGLRIASGDATLAMYRRLCDANLSEINEVVPADGSLLLVMKPGVALPAVLSDILNEEQGRQAAAPGTKQHEIAVTFDGEDLRFVAAQTGLSVPDLIRRLCATVFSVKFLGFQPGFAYLEGLPEALHLARRNTPRTRVPAGSVALGGPYCGIYPAEGPGGWHLVGRTEAKLFNPAARPPARLQPGDTVRLVPA
;
A
#
# COMPACT_ATOMS: atom_id res chain seq x y z
N MET A 1 -28.51 -21.63 33.68
CA MET A 1 -27.94 -22.75 32.90
C MET A 1 -27.55 -22.11 31.58
N ASP A 2 -26.27 -21.80 31.47
CA ASP A 2 -25.70 -20.90 30.47
C ASP A 2 -25.66 -21.52 29.07
N GLU A 3 -26.10 -20.76 28.07
CA GLU A 3 -25.88 -21.05 26.65
C GLU A 3 -25.02 -19.93 26.06
N LEU A 4 -23.72 -19.97 26.36
CA LEU A 4 -22.72 -19.14 25.69
C LEU A 4 -22.36 -19.81 24.36
N GLY A 5 -22.85 -19.20 23.27
CA GLY A 5 -22.53 -19.57 21.91
C GLY A 5 -21.02 -19.58 21.67
N GLN A 6 -20.51 -20.76 21.28
CA GLN A 6 -19.14 -20.92 20.78
C GLN A 6 -18.95 -20.07 19.53
N ILE A 7 -18.20 -18.99 19.68
CA ILE A 7 -17.59 -18.28 18.56
C ILE A 7 -16.58 -19.25 17.92
N LYS A 8 -16.89 -19.75 16.71
CA LYS A 8 -15.91 -20.45 15.88
C LYS A 8 -14.78 -19.46 15.58
N ALA A 9 -13.64 -19.64 16.24
CA ALA A 9 -12.39 -19.01 15.84
C ALA A 9 -12.13 -19.42 14.37
N GLY A 10 -12.23 -18.46 13.45
CA GLY A 10 -11.87 -18.69 12.05
C GLY A 10 -10.42 -19.17 12.00
N SER A 11 -10.18 -20.33 11.37
CA SER A 11 -8.84 -20.85 11.19
C SER A 11 -8.01 -19.81 10.44
N VAL A 12 -7.00 -19.27 11.12
CA VAL A 12 -5.97 -18.44 10.48
C VAL A 12 -5.11 -19.40 9.66
N SER A 13 -5.22 -19.36 8.34
CA SER A 13 -4.32 -20.13 7.48
C SER A 13 -2.91 -19.59 7.69
N ARG A 14 -2.03 -20.44 8.23
CA ARG A 14 -0.60 -20.20 8.29
C ARG A 14 -0.04 -20.61 6.95
N GLU A 15 0.55 -19.67 6.22
CA GLU A 15 1.26 -19.97 4.99
C GLU A 15 2.75 -19.70 5.23
N THR A 16 3.59 -20.67 4.89
CA THR A 16 5.04 -20.45 4.83
C THR A 16 5.32 -19.56 3.62
N PRO A 17 6.03 -18.42 3.80
CA PRO A 17 6.42 -17.58 2.68
C PRO A 17 7.23 -18.42 1.68
N THR A 18 6.80 -18.46 0.42
CA THR A 18 7.61 -19.07 -0.62
C THR A 18 8.57 -18.04 -1.17
N TRP A 19 9.85 -18.37 -1.25
CA TRP A 19 10.86 -17.46 -1.76
C TRP A 19 11.73 -18.13 -2.82
N ARG A 20 12.24 -17.33 -3.76
CA ARG A 20 13.15 -17.80 -4.81
C ARG A 20 14.04 -16.68 -5.28
N TRP A 21 15.24 -17.04 -5.72
CA TRP A 21 16.09 -16.11 -6.48
C TRP A 21 15.43 -15.81 -7.83
N VAL A 22 15.34 -14.53 -8.17
CA VAL A 22 14.88 -14.04 -9.48
C VAL A 22 16.02 -13.42 -10.28
N THR A 23 17.10 -13.04 -9.60
CA THR A 23 18.40 -12.70 -10.19
C THR A 23 19.53 -13.23 -9.27
N ASP A 24 20.78 -12.95 -9.62
CA ASP A 24 21.96 -13.19 -8.78
C ASP A 24 21.96 -12.41 -7.45
N ARG A 25 21.14 -11.34 -7.36
CA ARG A 25 21.03 -10.45 -6.20
C ARG A 25 19.60 -10.23 -5.73
N GLY A 26 18.61 -10.67 -6.48
CA GLY A 26 17.20 -10.44 -6.22
C GLY A 26 16.54 -11.68 -5.63
N LEU A 27 16.07 -11.59 -4.40
CA LEU A 27 15.28 -12.63 -3.75
C LEU A 27 13.82 -12.20 -3.70
N ARG A 28 12.94 -12.90 -4.42
CA ARG A 28 11.50 -12.62 -4.38
C ARG A 28 10.84 -13.49 -3.32
N ILE A 29 10.05 -12.87 -2.45
CA ILE A 29 9.25 -13.50 -1.40
C ILE A 29 7.78 -13.31 -1.75
N ALA A 30 7.01 -14.39 -1.84
CA ALA A 30 5.56 -14.32 -1.87
C ALA A 30 5.04 -14.37 -0.42
N SER A 31 4.38 -13.29 0.01
CA SER A 31 3.98 -13.05 1.40
C SER A 31 2.48 -12.81 1.57
N GLY A 32 1.73 -12.64 0.48
CA GLY A 32 0.28 -12.43 0.52
C GLY A 32 -0.11 -11.27 1.46
N ASP A 33 -1.09 -11.49 2.32
CA ASP A 33 -1.59 -10.50 3.28
C ASP A 33 -0.53 -10.09 4.32
N ALA A 34 0.48 -10.93 4.57
CA ALA A 34 1.49 -10.68 5.58
C ALA A 34 2.66 -9.80 5.07
N THR A 35 2.56 -9.27 3.85
CA THR A 35 3.60 -8.43 3.22
C THR A 35 4.08 -7.28 4.11
N LEU A 36 3.17 -6.53 4.74
CA LEU A 36 3.55 -5.40 5.60
C LEU A 36 4.25 -5.85 6.89
N ALA A 37 3.79 -6.94 7.49
CA ALA A 37 4.41 -7.50 8.69
C ALA A 37 5.84 -8.01 8.37
N MET A 38 6.00 -8.70 7.23
CA MET A 38 7.30 -9.16 6.74
C MET A 38 8.24 -7.98 6.42
N TYR A 39 7.74 -6.94 5.74
CA TYR A 39 8.51 -5.73 5.45
C TYR A 39 9.09 -5.12 6.73
N ARG A 40 8.26 -4.93 7.75
CA ARG A 40 8.69 -4.37 9.04
C ARG A 40 9.73 -5.24 9.72
N ARG A 41 9.51 -6.56 9.82
CA ARG A 41 10.48 -7.50 10.40
C ARG A 41 11.85 -7.40 9.71
N LEU A 42 11.87 -7.33 8.37
CA LEU A 42 13.10 -7.20 7.60
C LEU A 42 13.79 -5.85 7.82
N CYS A 43 13.03 -4.75 7.89
CA CYS A 43 13.57 -3.43 8.22
C CYS A 43 14.12 -3.37 9.65
N ASP A 44 13.40 -3.94 10.62
CA ASP A 44 13.78 -3.96 12.04
C ASP A 44 15.01 -4.84 12.29
N ALA A 45 15.12 -5.97 11.56
CA ALA A 45 16.31 -6.81 11.58
C ALA A 45 17.56 -6.08 11.05
N ASN A 46 17.37 -5.05 10.21
CA ASN A 46 18.42 -4.14 9.72
C ASN A 46 19.68 -4.88 9.24
N LEU A 47 19.49 -5.95 8.47
CA LEU A 47 20.57 -6.82 8.02
C LEU A 47 21.47 -6.09 7.02
N SER A 48 22.76 -6.06 7.32
CA SER A 48 23.77 -5.36 6.51
C SER A 48 23.92 -5.91 5.10
N GLU A 49 23.49 -7.14 4.87
CA GLU A 49 23.55 -7.93 3.64
C GLU A 49 22.48 -7.51 2.64
N ILE A 50 21.41 -6.88 3.12
CA ILE A 50 20.30 -6.37 2.32
C ILE A 50 20.61 -4.92 1.95
N ASN A 51 20.65 -4.65 0.65
CA ASN A 51 20.75 -3.30 0.13
C ASN A 51 19.39 -2.59 0.13
N GLU A 52 18.31 -3.32 -0.19
CA GLU A 52 16.97 -2.76 -0.27
C GLU A 52 15.89 -3.82 -0.03
N VAL A 53 14.78 -3.42 0.61
CA VAL A 53 13.55 -4.19 0.74
C VAL A 53 12.45 -3.47 -0.01
N VAL A 54 11.96 -4.05 -1.11
CA VAL A 54 10.96 -3.45 -1.99
C VAL A 54 9.63 -4.21 -1.84
N PRO A 55 8.67 -3.70 -1.06
CA PRO A 55 7.34 -4.30 -0.95
C PRO A 55 6.49 -4.04 -2.21
N ALA A 56 5.64 -4.99 -2.55
CA ALA A 56 4.65 -4.93 -3.61
C ALA A 56 3.37 -5.64 -3.16
N ASP A 57 2.34 -5.70 -4.03
CA ASP A 57 1.11 -6.39 -3.65
C ASP A 57 1.34 -7.90 -3.49
N GLY A 58 1.21 -8.39 -2.26
CA GLY A 58 1.39 -9.79 -1.91
C GLY A 58 2.82 -10.33 -1.99
N SER A 59 3.83 -9.48 -2.15
CA SER A 59 5.22 -9.92 -2.27
C SER A 59 6.24 -8.87 -1.86
N LEU A 60 7.48 -9.31 -1.60
CA LEU A 60 8.64 -8.44 -1.44
C LEU A 60 9.76 -8.87 -2.39
N LEU A 61 10.58 -7.92 -2.80
CA LEU A 61 11.89 -8.16 -3.39
C LEU A 61 12.96 -7.69 -2.42
N LEU A 62 13.86 -8.60 -2.03
CA LEU A 62 15.11 -8.23 -1.36
C LEU A 62 16.19 -8.08 -2.40
N VAL A 63 16.86 -6.92 -2.39
CA VAL A 63 18.06 -6.68 -3.18
C VAL A 63 19.26 -6.90 -2.28
N MET A 64 19.97 -8.00 -2.48
CA MET A 64 21.16 -8.37 -1.71
C MET A 64 22.39 -7.59 -2.19
N LYS A 65 23.38 -7.42 -1.31
CA LYS A 65 24.71 -6.96 -1.70
C LYS A 65 25.39 -8.00 -2.62
N PRO A 66 26.26 -7.58 -3.55
CA PRO A 66 26.94 -8.50 -4.47
C PRO A 66 27.76 -9.55 -3.71
N GLY A 67 27.68 -10.82 -4.16
CA GLY A 67 28.51 -11.91 -3.64
C GLY A 67 28.14 -12.40 -2.23
N VAL A 68 27.03 -11.94 -1.66
CA VAL A 68 26.58 -12.34 -0.33
C VAL A 68 25.65 -13.54 -0.43
N ALA A 69 25.99 -14.63 0.25
CA ALA A 69 25.11 -15.78 0.44
C ALA A 69 23.94 -15.44 1.37
N LEU A 70 22.86 -16.22 1.33
CA LEU A 70 21.71 -16.02 2.22
C LEU A 70 22.12 -16.22 3.69
N PRO A 71 22.10 -15.18 4.56
CA PRO A 71 22.48 -15.34 5.96
C PRO A 71 21.49 -16.25 6.71
N ALA A 72 21.98 -17.01 7.71
CA ALA A 72 21.12 -17.88 8.52
C ALA A 72 19.95 -17.12 9.15
N VAL A 73 20.21 -15.93 9.70
CA VAL A 73 19.17 -15.04 10.26
C VAL A 73 18.10 -14.68 9.22
N LEU A 74 18.50 -14.42 7.98
CA LEU A 74 17.53 -14.14 6.91
C LEU A 74 16.73 -15.39 6.56
N SER A 75 17.38 -16.55 6.47
CA SER A 75 16.70 -17.83 6.26
C SER A 75 15.66 -18.11 7.36
N ASP A 76 15.99 -17.84 8.63
CA ASP A 76 15.07 -18.01 9.75
C ASP A 76 13.87 -17.06 9.62
N ILE A 77 14.11 -15.78 9.30
CA ILE A 77 13.04 -14.79 9.09
C ILE A 77 12.07 -15.22 7.98
N LEU A 78 12.62 -15.77 6.89
CA LEU A 78 11.88 -16.20 5.71
C LEU A 78 11.07 -17.48 5.94
N ASN A 79 11.58 -18.40 6.76
CA ASN A 79 10.95 -19.69 7.01
C ASN A 79 9.99 -19.69 8.21
N GLU A 80 9.95 -18.61 8.99
CA GLU A 80 9.01 -18.46 10.10
C GLU A 80 7.56 -18.43 9.59
N GLU A 81 6.71 -19.32 10.14
CA GLU A 81 5.28 -19.38 9.81
C GLU A 81 4.61 -18.03 10.10
N GLN A 82 3.90 -17.50 9.10
CA GLN A 82 3.21 -16.23 9.27
C GLN A 82 1.76 -16.49 9.68
N GLY A 83 1.36 -15.97 10.84
CA GLY A 83 -0.05 -15.76 11.13
C GLY A 83 -0.56 -14.50 10.41
N ARG A 84 -1.90 -14.36 10.28
CA ARG A 84 -2.52 -13.03 10.10
C ARG A 84 -2.27 -12.19 11.35
N GLN A 85 -1.06 -11.71 11.53
CA GLN A 85 -0.82 -10.57 12.41
C GLN A 85 -1.02 -9.35 11.54
N ALA A 86 -2.18 -8.70 11.72
CA ALA A 86 -2.34 -7.32 11.28
C ALA A 86 -1.15 -6.55 11.86
N ALA A 87 -0.33 -5.98 10.96
CA ALA A 87 0.78 -5.15 11.39
C ALA A 87 0.22 -4.10 12.36
N ALA A 88 0.86 -3.90 13.52
CA ALA A 88 0.41 -2.92 14.49
C ALA A 88 0.11 -1.57 13.79
N PRO A 89 -0.98 -0.86 14.13
CA PRO A 89 -1.33 0.39 13.45
C PRO A 89 -0.13 1.33 13.41
N GLY A 90 0.15 1.94 12.26
CA GLY A 90 1.27 2.87 12.13
C GLY A 90 1.10 4.06 13.05
N THR A 91 2.23 4.67 13.39
CA THR A 91 2.35 5.62 14.50
C THR A 91 1.90 7.03 14.16
N LYS A 92 1.53 7.33 12.90
CA LYS A 92 1.12 8.67 12.45
C LYS A 92 -0.16 8.64 11.61
N GLN A 93 -1.04 9.60 11.90
CA GLN A 93 -2.22 9.91 11.12
C GLN A 93 -1.97 11.17 10.28
N HIS A 94 -2.28 11.10 8.99
CA HIS A 94 -2.16 12.21 8.05
C HIS A 94 -3.54 12.64 7.57
N GLU A 95 -3.81 13.93 7.63
CA GLU A 95 -4.93 14.53 6.90
C GLU A 95 -4.40 15.17 5.62
N ILE A 96 -5.01 14.81 4.49
CA ILE A 96 -4.66 15.32 3.17
C ILE A 96 -5.86 16.09 2.63
N ALA A 97 -5.71 17.40 2.47
CA ALA A 97 -6.71 18.25 1.86
C ALA A 97 -6.81 17.96 0.35
N VAL A 98 -8.01 17.71 -0.15
CA VAL A 98 -8.29 17.30 -1.52
C VAL A 98 -9.37 18.18 -2.13
N THR A 99 -9.05 18.78 -3.28
CA THR A 99 -10.07 19.31 -4.18
C THR A 99 -10.60 18.14 -5.02
N PHE A 100 -11.87 17.77 -4.83
CA PHE A 100 -12.52 16.68 -5.57
C PHE A 100 -13.03 17.18 -6.93
N ASP A 101 -12.11 17.46 -7.84
CA ASP A 101 -12.34 17.93 -9.21
C ASP A 101 -11.71 17.01 -10.27
N GLY A 102 -11.37 15.77 -9.89
CA GLY A 102 -10.67 14.84 -10.78
C GLY A 102 -11.48 14.49 -12.03
N GLU A 103 -10.77 14.29 -13.15
CA GLU A 103 -11.36 14.02 -14.47
C GLU A 103 -12.32 12.82 -14.47
N ASP A 104 -12.03 11.81 -13.66
CA ASP A 104 -12.80 10.57 -13.58
C ASP A 104 -13.82 10.57 -12.43
N LEU A 105 -13.93 11.63 -11.63
CA LEU A 105 -14.80 11.65 -10.44
C LEU A 105 -16.25 11.29 -10.77
N ARG A 106 -16.80 11.88 -11.84
CA ARG A 106 -18.17 11.58 -12.32
C ARG A 106 -18.29 10.16 -12.86
N PHE A 107 -17.25 9.69 -13.55
CA PHE A 107 -17.21 8.32 -14.08
C PHE A 107 -17.23 7.29 -12.94
N VAL A 108 -16.37 7.47 -11.92
CA VAL A 108 -16.33 6.60 -10.74
C VAL A 108 -17.67 6.60 -10.01
N ALA A 109 -18.29 7.78 -9.83
CA ALA A 109 -19.61 7.88 -9.21
C ALA A 109 -20.65 7.06 -9.98
N ALA A 110 -20.70 7.20 -11.30
CA ALA A 110 -21.61 6.44 -12.16
C ALA A 110 -21.35 4.92 -12.11
N GLN A 111 -20.09 4.48 -12.18
CA GLN A 111 -19.74 3.05 -12.14
C GLN A 111 -20.04 2.40 -10.78
N THR A 112 -20.02 3.18 -9.70
CA THR A 112 -20.29 2.70 -8.33
C THR A 112 -21.76 2.89 -7.93
N GLY A 113 -22.61 3.41 -8.82
CA GLY A 113 -24.03 3.69 -8.55
C GLY A 113 -24.26 4.78 -7.50
N LEU A 114 -23.30 5.69 -7.33
CA LEU A 114 -23.33 6.75 -6.33
C LEU A 114 -23.51 8.13 -6.96
N SER A 115 -24.05 9.05 -6.18
CA SER A 115 -23.92 10.48 -6.46
C SER A 115 -22.47 10.92 -6.22
N VAL A 116 -22.01 11.97 -6.92
CA VAL A 116 -20.68 12.56 -6.65
C VAL A 116 -20.53 12.98 -5.18
N PRO A 117 -21.52 13.65 -4.54
CA PRO A 117 -21.46 13.95 -3.11
C PRO A 117 -21.31 12.71 -2.22
N ASP A 118 -22.02 11.62 -2.52
CA ASP A 118 -21.91 10.37 -1.75
C ASP A 118 -20.56 9.68 -1.92
N LEU A 119 -20.01 9.70 -3.12
CA LEU A 119 -18.65 9.19 -3.37
C LEU A 119 -17.63 9.96 -2.53
N ILE A 120 -17.66 11.30 -2.58
CA ILE A 120 -16.77 12.15 -1.79
C ILE A 120 -16.94 11.86 -0.29
N ARG A 121 -18.18 11.80 0.20
CA ARG A 121 -18.48 11.50 1.60
C ARG A 121 -17.88 10.16 2.03
N ARG A 122 -17.99 9.11 1.21
CA ARG A 122 -17.41 7.78 1.50
C ARG A 122 -15.89 7.82 1.50
N LEU A 123 -15.26 8.50 0.53
CA LEU A 123 -13.81 8.67 0.48
C LEU A 123 -13.28 9.40 1.72
N CYS A 124 -13.95 10.47 2.18
CA CYS A 124 -13.57 11.22 3.37
C CYS A 124 -13.85 10.47 4.69
N ALA A 125 -14.88 9.64 4.72
CA ALA A 125 -15.18 8.81 5.89
C ALA A 125 -14.18 7.66 6.08
N THR A 126 -13.53 7.23 5.01
CA THR A 126 -12.57 6.12 5.01
C THR A 126 -11.27 6.52 5.69
N VAL A 127 -10.79 5.67 6.61
CA VAL A 127 -9.42 5.72 7.13
C VAL A 127 -8.61 4.75 6.30
N PHE A 128 -7.70 5.27 5.50
CA PHE A 128 -6.81 4.44 4.70
C PHE A 128 -5.55 4.10 5.49
N SER A 129 -4.93 2.96 5.17
CA SER A 129 -3.61 2.58 5.68
C SER A 129 -2.61 2.53 4.54
N VAL A 130 -1.39 3.02 4.76
CA VAL A 130 -0.31 2.90 3.77
C VAL A 130 0.17 1.45 3.75
N LYS A 131 -0.18 0.68 2.71
CA LYS A 131 0.21 -0.73 2.59
C LYS A 131 1.68 -0.86 2.20
N PHE A 132 2.11 -0.12 1.18
CA PHE A 132 3.50 -0.06 0.71
C PHE A 132 3.75 1.20 -0.12
N LEU A 133 5.03 1.52 -0.33
CA LEU A 133 5.47 2.55 -1.28
C LEU A 133 6.06 1.88 -2.52
N GLY A 134 5.84 2.46 -3.70
CA GLY A 134 6.36 1.91 -4.96
C GLY A 134 5.89 2.71 -6.17
N PHE A 135 6.19 2.25 -7.40
CA PHE A 135 5.89 2.94 -8.66
C PHE A 135 6.66 4.26 -8.89
N GLN A 136 6.57 5.23 -7.99
CA GLN A 136 7.35 6.47 -7.99
C GLN A 136 7.83 6.79 -6.57
N PRO A 137 8.94 7.53 -6.40
CA PRO A 137 9.39 7.96 -5.08
C PRO A 137 8.29 8.71 -4.31
N GLY A 138 7.88 8.17 -3.17
CA GLY A 138 6.83 8.72 -2.31
C GLY A 138 5.38 8.40 -2.73
N PHE A 139 5.16 7.59 -3.77
CA PHE A 139 3.82 7.12 -4.10
C PHE A 139 3.41 6.01 -3.12
N ALA A 140 2.34 6.26 -2.37
CA ALA A 140 1.80 5.36 -1.37
C ALA A 140 0.56 4.62 -1.90
N TYR A 141 0.57 3.30 -1.80
CA TYR A 141 -0.62 2.47 -2.02
C TYR A 141 -1.43 2.44 -0.74
N LEU A 142 -2.59 3.10 -0.76
CA LEU A 142 -3.48 3.23 0.37
C LEU A 142 -4.56 2.15 0.31
N GLU A 143 -4.56 1.23 1.27
CA GLU A 143 -5.60 0.21 1.40
C GLU A 143 -6.73 0.68 2.33
N GLY A 144 -7.83 -0.08 2.36
CA GLY A 144 -9.04 0.27 3.14
C GLY A 144 -10.15 0.93 2.32
N LEU A 145 -9.96 1.08 0.99
CA LEU A 145 -11.03 1.52 0.10
C LEU A 145 -12.22 0.56 0.21
N PRO A 146 -13.46 1.04 0.45
CA PRO A 146 -14.63 0.18 0.51
C PRO A 146 -14.79 -0.64 -0.78
N GLU A 147 -15.16 -1.91 -0.65
CA GLU A 147 -15.30 -2.85 -1.79
C GLU A 147 -16.24 -2.32 -2.88
N ALA A 148 -17.32 -1.64 -2.47
CA ALA A 148 -18.26 -0.99 -3.39
C ALA A 148 -17.64 0.12 -4.26
N LEU A 149 -16.42 0.59 -3.94
CA LEU A 149 -15.67 1.58 -4.70
C LEU A 149 -14.51 0.97 -5.49
N HIS A 150 -14.31 -0.35 -5.43
CA HIS A 150 -13.24 -1.02 -6.18
C HIS A 150 -13.56 -0.99 -7.67
N LEU A 151 -12.65 -0.42 -8.46
CA LEU A 151 -12.79 -0.34 -9.91
C LEU A 151 -11.51 -0.80 -10.58
N ALA A 152 -11.64 -1.58 -11.65
CA ALA A 152 -10.51 -1.94 -12.48
C ALA A 152 -9.78 -0.69 -12.99
N ARG A 153 -8.46 -0.80 -13.17
CA ARG A 153 -7.67 0.26 -13.80
C ARG A 153 -8.21 0.56 -15.19
N ARG A 154 -7.94 1.76 -15.69
CA ARG A 154 -8.25 2.14 -17.08
C ARG A 154 -7.60 1.15 -18.05
N ASN A 155 -8.35 0.78 -19.09
CA ASN A 155 -7.84 -0.09 -20.16
C ASN A 155 -6.64 0.55 -20.87
N THR A 156 -6.70 1.87 -21.09
CA THR A 156 -5.59 2.65 -21.65
C THR A 156 -5.07 3.63 -20.58
N PRO A 157 -3.84 3.44 -20.07
CA PRO A 157 -3.22 4.37 -19.15
C PRO A 157 -3.06 5.76 -19.78
N ARG A 158 -3.18 6.81 -18.97
CA ARG A 158 -2.79 8.16 -19.38
C ARG A 158 -1.27 8.21 -19.52
N THR A 159 -0.79 8.89 -20.55
CA THR A 159 0.64 9.19 -20.71
C THR A 159 1.12 10.23 -19.70
N ARG A 160 0.20 11.05 -19.19
CA ARG A 160 0.47 12.15 -18.26
C ARG A 160 -0.64 12.27 -17.22
N VAL A 161 -0.27 12.13 -15.95
CA VAL A 161 -1.07 12.37 -14.75
C VAL A 161 -0.33 13.44 -13.94
N PRO A 162 -0.96 14.57 -13.59
CA PRO A 162 -0.32 15.63 -12.82
C PRO A 162 0.14 15.17 -11.43
N ALA A 163 1.20 15.80 -10.91
CA ALA A 163 1.58 15.65 -9.50
C ALA A 163 0.41 16.12 -8.60
N GLY A 164 0.27 15.48 -7.44
CA GLY A 164 -0.83 15.74 -6.50
C GLY A 164 -2.15 15.07 -6.88
N SER A 165 -2.27 14.38 -8.02
CA SER A 165 -3.51 13.69 -8.40
C SER A 165 -3.87 12.60 -7.38
N VAL A 166 -5.08 12.64 -6.87
CA VAL A 166 -5.67 11.59 -6.02
C VAL A 166 -6.45 10.63 -6.92
N ALA A 167 -6.17 9.34 -6.83
CA ALA A 167 -6.69 8.36 -7.75
C ALA A 167 -7.09 7.04 -7.10
N LEU A 168 -7.99 6.31 -7.75
CA LEU A 168 -8.46 4.98 -7.35
C LEU A 168 -8.06 3.93 -8.39
N GLY A 169 -7.63 2.76 -7.94
CA GLY A 169 -7.26 1.65 -8.83
C GLY A 169 -7.28 0.30 -8.12
N GLY A 170 -8.22 -0.57 -8.52
CA GLY A 170 -8.52 -1.81 -7.82
C GLY A 170 -8.97 -1.52 -6.39
N PRO A 171 -8.40 -2.19 -5.37
CA PRO A 171 -8.73 -1.98 -3.97
C PRO A 171 -8.01 -0.77 -3.34
N TYR A 172 -7.29 0.04 -4.13
CA TYR A 172 -6.39 1.05 -3.62
C TYR A 172 -6.86 2.48 -3.93
N CYS A 173 -6.57 3.37 -2.99
CA CYS A 173 -6.43 4.79 -3.21
C CYS A 173 -4.94 5.14 -3.27
N GLY A 174 -4.58 6.24 -3.93
CA GLY A 174 -3.18 6.65 -4.07
C GLY A 174 -3.09 8.10 -4.50
N ILE A 175 -1.93 8.70 -4.25
CA ILE A 175 -1.67 10.09 -4.62
C ILE A 175 -0.35 10.15 -5.38
N TYR A 176 -0.40 10.70 -6.59
CA TYR A 176 0.77 10.83 -7.46
C TYR A 176 1.74 11.89 -6.90
N PRO A 177 2.97 11.53 -6.46
CA PRO A 177 3.90 12.49 -5.87
C PRO A 177 4.56 13.40 -6.92
N ALA A 178 4.61 12.94 -8.18
CA ALA A 178 5.20 13.62 -9.31
C ALA A 178 4.40 13.33 -10.58
N GLU A 179 4.58 14.15 -11.61
CA GLU A 179 3.96 13.93 -12.91
C GLU A 179 4.51 12.64 -13.57
N GLY A 180 3.64 11.87 -14.20
CA GLY A 180 4.04 10.67 -14.93
C GLY A 180 2.85 9.92 -15.55
N PRO A 181 3.09 8.80 -16.26
CA PRO A 181 2.01 7.99 -16.81
C PRO A 181 1.21 7.28 -15.69
N GLY A 182 -0.08 7.02 -15.90
CA GLY A 182 -0.92 6.41 -14.86
C GLY A 182 -2.24 5.84 -15.39
N GLY A 183 -2.59 4.65 -14.91
CA GLY A 183 -3.82 3.95 -15.30
C GLY A 183 -4.95 4.01 -14.28
N TRP A 184 -4.83 4.83 -13.23
CA TRP A 184 -5.84 4.93 -12.17
C TRP A 184 -6.87 6.01 -12.49
N HIS A 185 -8.04 5.91 -11.88
CA HIS A 185 -9.14 6.85 -12.05
C HIS A 185 -8.92 8.07 -11.15
N LEU A 186 -8.76 9.24 -11.75
CA LEU A 186 -8.44 10.48 -11.04
C LEU A 186 -9.72 11.07 -10.42
N VAL A 187 -9.80 11.15 -9.10
CA VAL A 187 -10.98 11.62 -8.35
C VAL A 187 -10.80 12.99 -7.72
N GLY A 188 -9.57 13.48 -7.62
CA GLY A 188 -9.27 14.81 -7.11
C GLY A 188 -7.79 15.14 -7.20
N ARG A 189 -7.38 16.21 -6.53
CA ARG A 189 -5.99 16.64 -6.42
C ARG A 189 -5.70 17.26 -5.05
N THR A 190 -4.43 17.24 -4.66
CA THR A 190 -3.92 17.85 -3.44
C THR A 190 -2.64 18.64 -3.71
N GLU A 191 -2.42 19.70 -2.94
CA GLU A 191 -1.16 20.46 -2.91
C GLU A 191 -0.12 19.84 -1.96
N ALA A 192 -0.47 18.73 -1.30
CA ALA A 192 0.42 18.05 -0.36
C ALA A 192 1.70 17.55 -1.06
N LYS A 193 2.86 18.00 -0.57
CA LYS A 193 4.16 17.44 -0.98
C LYS A 193 4.39 16.08 -0.33
N LEU A 194 4.44 15.03 -1.14
CA LEU A 194 4.58 13.64 -0.66
C LEU A 194 6.00 13.12 -0.68
N PHE A 195 6.88 13.76 -1.45
CA PHE A 195 8.27 13.38 -1.55
C PHE A 195 9.16 14.62 -1.53
N ASN A 196 10.19 14.58 -0.70
CA ASN A 196 11.26 15.58 -0.64
C ASN A 196 12.60 14.84 -0.44
N PRO A 197 13.49 14.82 -1.44
CA PRO A 197 14.77 14.10 -1.33
C PRO A 197 15.70 14.66 -0.24
N ALA A 198 15.48 15.90 0.21
CA ALA A 198 16.24 16.51 1.30
C ALA A 198 15.68 16.18 2.71
N ALA A 199 14.49 15.58 2.80
CA ALA A 199 13.87 15.22 4.09
C ALA A 199 14.34 13.84 4.59
N ARG A 200 14.16 13.59 5.90
CA ARG A 200 14.44 12.30 6.54
C ARG A 200 13.23 11.87 7.40
N PRO A 201 12.45 10.85 7.01
CA PRO A 201 12.51 10.15 5.72
C PRO A 201 12.09 11.05 4.54
N PRO A 202 12.51 10.74 3.29
CA PRO A 202 12.20 11.56 2.13
C PRO A 202 10.74 11.45 1.68
N ALA A 203 10.09 10.31 1.91
CA ALA A 203 8.65 10.14 1.68
C ALA A 203 7.86 10.56 2.93
N ARG A 204 6.83 11.38 2.73
CA ARG A 204 5.95 11.88 3.81
C ARG A 204 5.12 10.77 4.44
N LEU A 205 4.64 9.84 3.62
CA LEU A 205 3.81 8.70 4.03
C LEU A 205 4.69 7.47 4.15
N GLN A 206 4.58 6.72 5.25
CA GLN A 206 5.36 5.51 5.51
C GLN A 206 4.44 4.28 5.65
N PRO A 207 4.90 3.07 5.25
CA PRO A 207 4.12 1.85 5.44
C PRO A 207 3.62 1.67 6.88
N GLY A 208 2.31 1.54 7.03
CA GLY A 208 1.62 1.51 8.30
C GLY A 208 0.90 2.78 8.69
N ASP A 209 1.35 3.96 8.24
CA ASP A 209 0.69 5.24 8.54
C ASP A 209 -0.78 5.20 8.10
N THR A 210 -1.62 6.01 8.75
CA THR A 210 -3.02 6.17 8.34
C THR A 210 -3.24 7.50 7.63
N VAL A 211 -4.15 7.53 6.67
CA VAL A 211 -4.48 8.70 5.87
C VAL A 211 -5.99 8.92 5.88
N ARG A 212 -6.42 10.16 6.14
CA ARG A 212 -7.77 10.64 5.88
C ARG A 212 -7.74 11.70 4.79
N LEU A 213 -8.65 11.58 3.83
CA LEU A 213 -8.87 12.62 2.83
C LEU A 213 -9.90 13.60 3.37
N VAL A 214 -9.58 14.89 3.37
CA VAL A 214 -10.49 15.95 3.82
C VAL A 214 -10.75 16.91 2.66
N PRO A 215 -11.97 17.44 2.46
CA PRO A 215 -12.21 18.45 1.44
C PRO A 215 -11.35 19.70 1.69
N ALA A 216 -10.73 20.23 0.62
CA ALA A 216 -9.94 21.46 0.63
C ALA A 216 -10.81 22.72 0.51
#